data_AF-A0A957EDN1-F1
#
_entry.id   AF-A0A957EDN1-F1
#
_cell.length_a   1.000
_cell.length_b   1.000
_cell.length_c   1.000
_cell.angle_alpha   90.00
_cell.angle_beta   90.00
_cell.angle_gamma   90.00
#
_symmetry.space_group_name_H-M   'P 1'
#
loop_
_entity.id
_entity.type
_entity.pdbx_description
1 polymer ?
#
loop_
_entity_poly.entity_id
_entity_poly.type
_entity_poly.pdbx_seq_one_letter_code
_entity_poly.pdbx_strand_id
1 'polypeptide(L)'
;AVFMGAGYLGGAWLFVQAVLGKRWHRVAAGFLPVTSFTSAMLLATVLHWDRFDLHHFPFILWLILYIVTPFLVPFLWWRNRVTDPGSLEEGDQLVPSAARWSLQVLGAVLLLFTILAFAQPELVIKLWPWTLTVLTARILGGWFALLGTGGLVIGRETRWSSWQVGLQSIGLWHLLVLVGAIMHRQDFSHGLLNWYIISVVLVLLGMAWLYWQMGNGRRQQT
;
A
#
# COMPACT_ATOMS: atom_id res chain seq x y z
N ALA A 1 14.88 -7.09 -4.04
CA ALA A 1 15.01 -5.60 -4.04
C ALA A 1 13.91 -4.92 -4.86
N VAL A 2 13.65 -5.39 -6.09
CA VAL A 2 12.68 -4.76 -7.03
C VAL A 2 11.29 -4.54 -6.45
N PHE A 3 10.72 -5.54 -5.75
CA PHE A 3 9.42 -5.40 -5.10
C PHE A 3 9.34 -4.19 -4.13
N MET A 4 10.35 -4.05 -3.27
CA MET A 4 10.43 -2.95 -2.30
C MET A 4 10.67 -1.61 -3.00
N GLY A 5 11.56 -1.57 -4.00
CA GLY A 5 11.82 -0.37 -4.79
C GLY A 5 10.57 0.13 -5.52
N ALA A 6 9.80 -0.78 -6.11
CA ALA A 6 8.51 -0.48 -6.74
C ALA A 6 7.50 0.08 -5.72
N GLY A 7 7.48 -0.48 -4.51
CA GLY A 7 6.63 0.03 -3.41
C GLY A 7 6.99 1.44 -2.98
N TYR A 8 8.30 1.74 -2.82
CA TYR A 8 8.75 3.09 -2.48
C TYR A 8 8.46 4.11 -3.59
N LEU A 9 8.63 3.74 -4.86
CA LEU A 9 8.27 4.60 -5.99
C LEU A 9 6.76 4.85 -6.09
N GLY A 10 5.95 3.82 -5.84
CA GLY A 10 4.49 3.97 -5.70
C GLY A 10 4.13 4.93 -4.55
N GLY A 11 4.73 4.74 -3.37
CA GLY A 11 4.52 5.60 -2.21
C GLY A 11 4.99 7.04 -2.43
N ALA A 12 6.06 7.25 -3.19
CA ALA A 12 6.53 8.59 -3.55
C ALA A 12 5.45 9.41 -4.27
N TRP A 13 4.63 8.77 -5.13
CA TRP A 13 3.49 9.45 -5.77
C TRP A 13 2.48 9.99 -4.75
N LEU A 14 2.15 9.21 -3.71
CA LEU A 14 1.26 9.67 -2.63
C LEU A 14 1.87 10.89 -1.91
N PHE A 15 3.18 10.87 -1.62
CA PHE A 15 3.85 11.99 -0.96
C PHE A 15 3.90 13.25 -1.84
N VAL A 16 4.15 13.11 -3.13
CA VAL A 16 4.08 14.23 -4.09
C VAL A 16 2.69 14.87 -4.06
N GLN A 17 1.63 14.06 -4.07
CA GLN A 17 0.25 14.55 -3.97
C GLN A 17 -0.07 15.13 -2.59
N ALA A 18 0.51 14.61 -1.51
CA ALA A 18 0.32 15.16 -0.17
C ALA A 18 0.97 16.54 0.01
N VAL A 19 2.11 16.79 -0.65
CA VAL A 19 2.82 18.07 -0.60
C VAL A 19 2.20 19.10 -1.55
N LEU A 20 1.84 18.70 -2.77
CA LEU A 20 1.35 19.61 -3.81
C LEU A 20 -0.18 19.74 -3.82
N GLY A 21 -0.89 18.79 -3.23
CA GLY A 21 -2.35 18.74 -3.21
C GLY A 21 -2.96 19.79 -2.29
N LYS A 22 -4.05 20.41 -2.74
CA LYS A 22 -4.74 21.46 -1.97
C LYS A 22 -5.86 20.93 -1.06
N ARG A 23 -6.22 19.65 -1.17
CA ARG A 23 -7.42 19.09 -0.54
C ARG A 23 -7.10 17.82 0.25
N TRP A 24 -7.36 17.89 1.55
CA TRP A 24 -7.00 16.86 2.51
C TRP A 24 -7.59 15.48 2.20
N HIS A 25 -8.88 15.39 1.90
CA HIS A 25 -9.56 14.09 1.68
C HIS A 25 -8.94 13.24 0.56
N ARG A 26 -8.31 13.88 -0.44
CA ARG A 26 -7.66 13.16 -1.56
C ARG A 26 -6.42 12.38 -1.13
N VAL A 27 -5.80 12.75 -0.01
CA VAL A 27 -4.53 12.16 0.49
C VAL A 27 -4.66 11.56 1.89
N ALA A 28 -5.68 11.96 2.66
CA ALA A 28 -5.88 11.58 4.05
C ALA A 28 -5.90 10.06 4.26
N ALA A 29 -6.51 9.33 3.32
CA ALA A 29 -6.64 7.89 3.38
C ALA A 29 -5.28 7.16 3.30
N GLY A 30 -4.21 7.82 2.85
CA GLY A 30 -2.86 7.26 2.80
C GLY A 30 -2.08 7.30 4.12
N PHE A 31 -2.50 8.10 5.10
CA PHE A 31 -1.73 8.32 6.33
C PHE A 31 -1.76 7.11 7.29
N LEU A 32 -2.94 6.54 7.56
CA LEU A 32 -3.05 5.34 8.40
C LEU A 32 -2.33 4.11 7.79
N PRO A 33 -2.41 3.87 6.46
CA PRO A 33 -1.58 2.89 5.78
C PRO A 33 -0.08 3.08 5.99
N VAL A 34 0.43 4.30 5.80
CA VAL A 34 1.85 4.63 6.05
C VAL A 34 2.23 4.39 7.51
N THR A 35 1.32 4.67 8.45
CA THR A 35 1.53 4.38 9.88
C THR A 35 1.69 2.88 10.12
N SER A 36 0.79 2.05 9.58
CA SER A 36 0.87 0.59 9.72
C SER A 36 2.15 0.00 9.11
N PHE A 37 2.54 0.50 7.93
CA PHE A 37 3.79 0.14 7.26
C PHE A 37 5.00 0.46 8.13
N THR A 38 5.11 1.71 8.57
CA THR A 38 6.27 2.18 9.33
C THR A 38 6.36 1.51 10.70
N SER A 39 5.22 1.24 11.34
CA SER A 39 5.16 0.46 12.58
C SER A 39 5.66 -0.98 12.35
N ALA A 40 5.24 -1.62 11.26
CA ALA A 40 5.70 -2.95 10.91
C ALA A 40 7.20 -2.99 10.56
N MET A 41 7.71 -1.98 9.85
CA MET A 41 9.15 -1.85 9.56
C MET A 41 9.96 -1.65 10.84
N LEU A 42 9.48 -0.82 11.79
CA LEU A 42 10.13 -0.66 13.09
C LEU A 42 10.15 -1.98 13.86
N LEU A 43 9.03 -2.69 13.92
CA LEU A 43 8.94 -4.00 14.56
C LEU A 43 9.90 -5.01 13.92
N ALA A 44 9.93 -5.09 12.58
CA ALA A 44 10.86 -5.97 11.87
C ALA A 44 12.33 -5.59 12.14
N THR A 45 12.62 -4.29 12.28
CA THR A 45 13.95 -3.79 12.61
C THR A 45 14.37 -4.24 14.02
N VAL A 46 13.49 -4.07 15.01
CA VAL A 46 13.76 -4.51 16.40
C VAL A 46 13.91 -6.03 16.49
N LEU A 47 13.07 -6.80 15.80
CA LEU A 47 13.13 -8.27 15.80
C LEU A 47 14.37 -8.84 15.11
N HIS A 48 15.06 -8.03 14.31
CA HIS A 48 16.26 -8.43 13.56
C HIS A 48 17.42 -7.47 13.84
N TRP A 49 17.48 -6.92 15.06
CA TRP A 49 18.46 -5.91 15.45
C TRP A 49 19.90 -6.37 15.20
N ASP A 50 20.17 -7.66 15.38
CA ASP A 50 21.45 -8.32 15.14
C ASP A 50 21.94 -8.23 13.68
N ARG A 51 21.04 -7.94 12.74
CA ARG A 51 21.38 -7.84 11.31
C ARG A 51 21.77 -6.44 10.86
N PHE A 52 21.64 -5.43 11.72
CA PHE A 52 21.86 -4.04 11.35
C PHE A 52 23.08 -3.46 12.06
N ASP A 53 23.82 -2.64 11.31
CA ASP A 53 25.03 -1.96 11.78
C ASP A 53 24.75 -0.47 12.01
N LEU A 54 24.87 -0.02 13.27
CA LEU A 54 24.67 1.38 13.67
C LEU A 54 25.74 2.33 13.14
N HIS A 55 26.86 1.83 12.63
CA HIS A 55 27.87 2.65 11.95
C HIS A 55 27.55 2.88 10.48
N HIS A 56 26.54 2.19 9.94
CA HIS A 56 26.15 2.32 8.55
C HIS A 56 25.12 3.45 8.36
N PHE A 57 25.53 4.55 7.72
CA PHE A 57 24.71 5.75 7.55
C PHE A 57 23.30 5.50 6.96
N PRO A 58 23.13 4.70 5.89
CA PRO A 58 21.79 4.34 5.40
C PRO A 58 20.89 3.68 6.44
N PHE A 59 21.45 2.87 7.35
CA PHE A 59 20.69 2.24 8.43
C PHE A 59 20.29 3.26 9.49
N ILE A 60 21.16 4.22 9.83
CA ILE A 60 20.81 5.31 10.77
C ILE A 60 19.60 6.08 10.24
N LEU A 61 19.60 6.43 8.94
CA LEU A 61 18.46 7.11 8.31
C LEU A 61 17.19 6.26 8.33
N TRP A 62 17.31 4.97 7.99
CA TRP A 62 16.21 4.00 8.07
C TRP A 62 15.63 3.95 9.49
N LEU A 63 16.48 3.82 10.50
CA LEU A 63 16.07 3.71 11.90
C LEU A 63 15.36 4.98 12.38
N ILE A 64 15.92 6.16 12.11
CA ILE A 64 15.26 7.45 12.46
C ILE A 64 13.90 7.54 11.79
N LEU A 65 13.82 7.24 10.49
CA LEU A 65 12.57 7.29 9.73
C LEU A 65 11.51 6.40 10.39
N TYR A 66 11.84 5.15 10.71
CA TYR A 66 10.88 4.21 11.26
C TYR A 66 10.60 4.38 12.76
N ILE A 67 11.45 5.07 13.51
CA ILE A 67 11.11 5.51 14.87
C ILE A 67 10.14 6.69 14.82
N VAL A 68 10.37 7.69 13.96
CA VAL A 68 9.61 8.95 13.97
C VAL A 68 8.25 8.82 13.26
N THR A 69 8.22 8.18 12.10
CA THR A 69 7.05 8.17 11.19
C THR A 69 5.79 7.54 11.81
N PRO A 70 5.86 6.44 12.59
CA PRO A 70 4.69 5.86 13.25
C PRO A 70 3.97 6.80 14.23
N PHE A 71 4.63 7.86 14.71
CA PHE A 71 4.03 8.85 15.60
C PHE A 71 3.68 10.14 14.86
N LEU A 72 4.59 10.60 13.99
CA LEU A 72 4.40 11.84 13.24
C LEU A 72 3.20 11.75 12.29
N VAL A 73 3.06 10.64 11.56
CA VAL A 73 2.00 10.51 10.55
C VAL A 73 0.60 10.46 11.17
N PRO A 74 0.32 9.68 12.23
CA PRO A 74 -0.96 9.76 12.94
C PRO A 74 -1.24 11.13 13.54
N PHE A 75 -0.22 11.80 14.10
CA PHE A 75 -0.37 13.15 14.63
C PHE A 75 -0.80 14.14 13.53
N LEU A 76 -0.12 14.11 12.39
CA LEU A 76 -0.47 14.94 11.24
C LEU A 76 -1.86 14.60 10.70
N TRP A 77 -2.23 13.32 10.65
CA TRP A 77 -3.58 12.90 10.25
C TRP A 77 -4.64 13.44 11.19
N TRP A 78 -4.46 13.27 12.50
CA TRP A 78 -5.41 13.72 13.51
C TRP A 78 -5.56 15.25 13.50
N ARG A 79 -4.46 15.98 13.35
CA ARG A 79 -4.47 17.46 13.32
C ARG A 79 -5.15 18.01 12.06
N ASN A 80 -4.93 17.41 10.89
CA ASN A 80 -5.45 17.93 9.63
C ASN A 80 -6.85 17.39 9.27
N ARG A 81 -7.35 16.32 9.92
CA ARG A 81 -8.68 15.78 9.58
C ARG A 81 -9.83 16.77 9.75
N VAL A 82 -9.68 17.77 10.61
CA VAL A 82 -10.67 18.83 10.83
C VAL A 82 -10.86 19.73 9.61
N THR A 83 -9.89 19.76 8.67
CA THR A 83 -9.99 20.56 7.45
C THR A 83 -10.78 19.86 6.34
N ASP A 84 -11.28 18.64 6.58
CA ASP A 84 -12.17 17.96 5.63
C ASP A 84 -13.60 18.47 5.80
N PRO A 85 -14.19 19.16 4.80
CA PRO A 85 -15.58 19.58 4.87
C PRO A 85 -16.58 18.42 4.84
N GLY A 86 -16.15 17.21 4.44
CA GLY A 86 -17.01 16.03 4.33
C GLY A 86 -18.00 16.07 3.15
N SER A 87 -18.16 17.23 2.50
CA SER A 87 -18.96 17.38 1.29
C SER A 87 -18.29 16.77 0.06
N LEU A 88 -19.10 16.43 -0.94
CA LEU A 88 -18.61 16.05 -2.27
C LEU A 88 -17.93 17.26 -2.93
N GLU A 89 -16.91 16.99 -3.76
CA GLU A 89 -16.39 18.01 -4.66
C GLU A 89 -17.33 18.20 -5.86
N GLU A 90 -17.27 19.35 -6.53
CA GLU A 90 -18.02 19.56 -7.77
C GLU A 90 -17.65 18.50 -8.83
N GLY A 91 -18.68 17.81 -9.33
CA GLY A 91 -18.52 16.71 -10.29
C GLY A 91 -17.83 15.47 -9.73
N ASP A 92 -17.79 15.30 -8.39
CA ASP A 92 -17.38 14.08 -7.72
C ASP A 92 -18.51 13.04 -7.76
N GLN A 93 -18.13 11.77 -7.76
CA GLN A 93 -19.07 10.66 -7.86
C GLN A 93 -18.94 9.74 -6.66
N LEU A 94 -20.02 9.00 -6.38
CA LEU A 94 -20.05 8.01 -5.32
C LEU A 94 -19.50 6.68 -5.83
N VAL A 95 -18.52 6.15 -5.11
CA VAL A 95 -17.97 4.83 -5.38
C VAL A 95 -19.00 3.75 -5.03
N PRO A 96 -19.24 2.77 -5.93
CA PRO A 96 -20.18 1.69 -5.68
C PRO A 96 -19.86 0.92 -4.39
N SER A 97 -20.90 0.56 -3.64
CA SER A 97 -20.77 -0.22 -2.39
C SER A 97 -20.02 -1.54 -2.61
N ALA A 98 -20.22 -2.19 -3.76
CA ALA A 98 -19.50 -3.40 -4.11
C ALA A 98 -17.97 -3.20 -4.14
N ALA A 99 -17.49 -2.14 -4.81
CA ALA A 99 -16.06 -1.84 -4.87
C ALA A 99 -15.48 -1.51 -3.48
N ARG A 100 -16.25 -0.77 -2.68
CA ARG A 100 -15.93 -0.45 -1.28
C ARG A 100 -15.79 -1.69 -0.40
N TRP A 101 -16.74 -2.62 -0.51
CA TRP A 101 -16.71 -3.88 0.25
C TRP A 101 -15.60 -4.82 -0.22
N SER A 102 -15.41 -4.97 -1.53
CA SER A 102 -14.34 -5.77 -2.10
C SER A 102 -12.97 -5.31 -1.60
N LEU A 103 -12.74 -3.99 -1.56
CA LEU A 103 -11.49 -3.43 -1.07
C LEU A 103 -11.30 -3.64 0.45
N GLN A 104 -12.36 -3.55 1.25
CA GLN A 104 -12.29 -3.84 2.69
C GLN A 104 -11.99 -5.33 2.96
N VAL A 105 -12.64 -6.24 2.24
CA VAL A 105 -12.41 -7.68 2.36
C VAL A 105 -10.97 -8.03 1.96
N LEU A 106 -10.51 -7.52 0.82
CA LEU A 106 -9.11 -7.66 0.41
C LEU A 106 -8.17 -7.10 1.47
N GLY A 107 -8.49 -5.92 2.01
CA GLY A 107 -7.71 -5.28 3.06
C GLY A 107 -7.58 -6.15 4.32
N ALA A 108 -8.68 -6.75 4.77
CA ALA A 108 -8.70 -7.67 5.90
C ALA A 108 -7.83 -8.91 5.65
N VAL A 109 -7.92 -9.51 4.45
CA VAL A 109 -7.07 -10.65 4.06
C VAL A 109 -5.59 -10.28 4.10
N LEU A 110 -5.21 -9.12 3.60
CA LEU A 110 -3.81 -8.66 3.62
C LEU A 110 -3.30 -8.37 5.05
N LEU A 111 -4.16 -7.91 5.96
CA LEU A 111 -3.81 -7.80 7.38
C LEU A 111 -3.63 -9.16 8.04
N LEU A 112 -4.40 -10.18 7.66
CA LEU A 112 -4.15 -11.56 8.10
C LEU A 112 -2.79 -12.06 7.61
N PHE A 113 -2.42 -11.77 6.36
CA PHE A 113 -1.07 -12.05 5.85
C PHE A 113 0.02 -11.31 6.62
N THR A 114 -0.23 -10.06 7.03
CA THR A 114 0.68 -9.30 7.89
C THR A 114 0.91 -10.03 9.22
N ILE A 115 -0.17 -10.42 9.90
CA ILE A 115 -0.08 -11.15 11.17
C ILE A 115 0.68 -12.46 10.98
N LEU A 116 0.37 -13.22 9.93
CA LEU A 116 1.05 -14.47 9.61
C LEU A 116 2.55 -14.26 9.35
N ALA A 117 2.94 -13.21 8.63
CA ALA A 117 4.33 -12.90 8.34
C ALA A 117 5.15 -12.59 9.60
N PHE A 118 4.55 -11.94 10.60
CA PHE A 118 5.24 -11.64 11.86
C PHE A 118 5.23 -12.81 12.84
N ALA A 119 4.11 -13.53 12.96
CA ALA A 119 3.93 -14.62 13.91
C ALA A 119 4.52 -15.96 13.44
N GLN A 120 4.40 -16.27 12.13
CA GLN A 120 4.81 -17.54 11.53
C GLN A 120 5.47 -17.31 10.16
N PRO A 121 6.63 -16.63 10.10
CA PRO A 121 7.30 -16.27 8.84
C PRO A 121 7.62 -17.48 7.96
N GLU A 122 7.91 -18.65 8.55
CA GLU A 122 8.20 -19.90 7.83
C GLU A 122 7.03 -20.37 6.94
N LEU A 123 5.79 -20.13 7.35
CA LEU A 123 4.63 -20.45 6.52
C LEU A 123 4.56 -19.55 5.30
N VAL A 124 4.85 -18.25 5.48
CA VAL A 124 4.91 -17.30 4.37
C VAL A 124 6.02 -17.69 3.40
N ILE A 125 7.22 -18.02 3.90
CA ILE A 125 8.37 -18.44 3.08
C ILE A 125 8.02 -19.66 2.21
N LYS A 126 7.34 -20.66 2.76
CA LYS A 126 6.95 -21.88 2.03
C LYS A 126 5.95 -21.63 0.90
N LEU A 127 5.05 -20.67 1.08
CA LEU A 127 3.99 -20.36 0.12
C LEU A 127 4.42 -19.32 -0.93
N TRP A 128 5.55 -18.67 -0.69
CA TRP A 128 5.96 -17.53 -1.49
C TRP A 128 6.53 -17.94 -2.86
N PRO A 129 6.22 -17.22 -3.96
CA PRO A 129 6.67 -17.63 -5.30
C PRO A 129 8.16 -17.46 -5.58
N TRP A 130 8.91 -16.81 -4.68
CA TRP A 130 10.35 -16.63 -4.75
C TRP A 130 10.99 -16.76 -3.37
N THR A 131 12.31 -16.97 -3.33
CA THR A 131 13.04 -17.21 -2.08
C THR A 131 12.93 -16.01 -1.13
N LEU A 132 12.55 -16.30 0.12
CA LEU A 132 12.51 -15.34 1.20
C LEU A 132 13.34 -15.80 2.39
N THR A 133 13.99 -14.84 3.04
CA THR A 133 14.45 -14.96 4.42
C THR A 133 13.34 -14.56 5.39
N VAL A 134 13.49 -14.91 6.67
CA VAL A 134 12.59 -14.48 7.76
C VAL A 134 12.43 -12.96 7.79
N LEU A 135 13.54 -12.21 7.69
CA LEU A 135 13.53 -10.75 7.66
C LEU A 135 12.70 -10.23 6.48
N THR A 136 12.94 -10.74 5.27
CA THR A 136 12.22 -10.30 4.08
C THR A 136 10.75 -10.70 4.09
N ALA A 137 10.38 -11.82 4.70
CA ALA A 137 8.99 -12.22 4.89
C ALA A 137 8.24 -11.22 5.80
N ARG A 138 8.86 -10.81 6.91
CA ARG A 138 8.30 -9.77 7.80
C ARG A 138 8.23 -8.39 7.14
N ILE A 139 9.24 -8.05 6.32
CA ILE A 139 9.19 -6.82 5.51
C ILE A 139 8.01 -6.85 4.53
N LEU A 140 7.79 -7.98 3.84
CA LEU A 140 6.59 -8.17 3.00
C LEU A 140 5.30 -8.04 3.81
N GLY A 141 5.28 -8.58 5.04
CA GLY A 141 4.20 -8.37 6.00
C GLY A 141 3.89 -6.88 6.22
N GLY A 142 4.90 -6.03 6.41
CA GLY A 142 4.67 -4.59 6.55
C GLY A 142 4.09 -3.92 5.29
N TRP A 143 4.51 -4.34 4.10
CA TRP A 143 3.89 -3.88 2.85
C TRP A 143 2.42 -4.32 2.73
N PHE A 144 2.09 -5.51 3.21
CA PHE A 144 0.70 -5.94 3.34
C PHE A 144 -0.06 -5.21 4.43
N ALA A 145 0.61 -4.73 5.48
CA ALA A 145 -0.01 -3.85 6.48
C ALA A 145 -0.47 -2.54 5.83
N LEU A 146 0.39 -1.97 4.96
CA LEU A 146 0.06 -0.79 4.15
C LEU A 146 -1.18 -1.04 3.29
N LEU A 147 -1.12 -2.05 2.43
CA LEU A 147 -2.22 -2.36 1.50
C LEU A 147 -3.50 -2.74 2.25
N GLY A 148 -3.36 -3.49 3.34
CA GLY A 148 -4.44 -3.96 4.19
C GLY A 148 -5.20 -2.83 4.88
N THR A 149 -4.45 -1.99 5.60
CA THR A 149 -4.99 -0.78 6.25
C THR A 149 -5.55 0.18 5.20
N GLY A 150 -4.88 0.31 4.05
CA GLY A 150 -5.33 1.14 2.93
C GLY A 150 -6.67 0.70 2.40
N GLY A 151 -6.85 -0.61 2.22
CA GLY A 151 -8.11 -1.15 1.75
C GLY A 151 -9.27 -0.92 2.73
N LEU A 152 -9.01 -1.06 4.03
CA LEU A 152 -10.01 -0.79 5.07
C LEU A 152 -10.39 0.69 5.16
N VAL A 153 -9.41 1.59 5.05
CA VAL A 153 -9.62 3.03 5.18
C VAL A 153 -10.27 3.61 3.93
N ILE A 154 -9.68 3.37 2.74
CA ILE A 154 -10.22 3.85 1.46
C ILE A 154 -11.60 3.23 1.19
N GLY A 155 -11.81 1.96 1.53
CA GLY A 155 -13.11 1.30 1.37
C GLY A 155 -14.26 1.99 2.13
N ARG A 156 -13.95 2.75 3.19
CA ARG A 156 -14.97 3.54 3.91
C ARG A 156 -15.30 4.86 3.22
N GLU A 157 -14.41 5.40 2.40
CA GLU A 157 -14.67 6.61 1.61
C GLU A 157 -15.70 6.34 0.52
N THR A 158 -16.69 7.22 0.42
CA THR A 158 -17.70 7.21 -0.63
C THR A 158 -17.27 8.03 -1.85
N ARG A 159 -16.39 9.00 -1.65
CA ARG A 159 -15.98 10.01 -2.63
C ARG A 159 -14.93 9.43 -3.58
N TRP A 160 -15.20 9.43 -4.88
CA TRP A 160 -14.24 8.93 -5.87
C TRP A 160 -12.94 9.72 -5.87
N SER A 161 -13.00 11.04 -5.70
CA SER A 161 -11.83 11.91 -5.52
C SER A 161 -10.85 11.42 -4.44
N SER A 162 -11.36 10.79 -3.37
CA SER A 162 -10.56 10.26 -2.25
C SER A 162 -9.83 8.95 -2.60
N TRP A 163 -10.29 8.24 -3.63
CA TRP A 163 -9.70 6.98 -4.09
C TRP A 163 -8.55 7.21 -5.08
N GLN A 164 -8.62 8.28 -5.89
CA GLN A 164 -7.78 8.44 -7.07
C GLN A 164 -6.28 8.42 -6.77
N VAL A 165 -5.81 9.18 -5.77
CA VAL A 165 -4.38 9.25 -5.45
C VAL A 165 -3.86 7.91 -4.96
N GLY A 166 -4.62 7.26 -4.07
CA GLY A 166 -4.29 5.93 -3.57
C GLY A 166 -4.22 4.90 -4.69
N LEU A 167 -5.23 4.86 -5.56
CA LEU A 167 -5.25 3.96 -6.70
C LEU A 167 -4.11 4.24 -7.69
N GLN A 168 -3.78 5.50 -7.99
CA GLN A 168 -2.63 5.82 -8.85
C GLN A 168 -1.31 5.32 -8.24
N SER A 169 -1.11 5.55 -6.94
CA SER A 169 0.08 5.11 -6.20
C SER A 169 0.22 3.59 -6.21
N ILE A 170 -0.85 2.88 -5.88
CA ILE A 170 -0.87 1.41 -5.85
C ILE A 170 -0.77 0.82 -7.26
N GLY A 171 -1.44 1.43 -8.25
CA GLY A 171 -1.35 1.03 -9.65
C GLY A 171 0.06 1.15 -10.20
N LEU A 172 0.75 2.27 -9.93
CA LEU A 172 2.15 2.46 -10.29
C LEU A 172 3.04 1.38 -9.68
N TRP A 173 2.88 1.10 -8.38
CA TRP A 173 3.61 0.02 -7.71
C TRP A 173 3.37 -1.33 -8.39
N HIS A 174 2.13 -1.72 -8.63
CA HIS A 174 1.79 -3.02 -9.22
C HIS A 174 2.32 -3.14 -10.66
N LEU A 175 2.25 -2.08 -11.46
CA LEU A 175 2.86 -2.05 -12.80
C LEU A 175 4.38 -2.24 -12.75
N LEU A 176 5.06 -1.55 -11.84
CA LEU A 176 6.50 -1.70 -11.66
C LEU A 176 6.88 -3.09 -11.13
N VAL A 177 6.04 -3.71 -10.31
CA VAL A 177 6.21 -5.11 -9.90
C VAL A 177 6.12 -6.07 -11.09
N LEU A 178 5.17 -5.86 -12.02
CA LEU A 178 5.08 -6.69 -13.22
C LEU A 178 6.31 -6.54 -14.12
N VAL A 179 6.77 -5.30 -14.34
CA VAL A 179 8.02 -5.03 -15.07
C VAL A 179 9.18 -5.75 -14.39
N GLY A 180 9.30 -5.60 -13.07
CA GLY A 180 10.29 -6.26 -12.25
C GLY A 180 10.26 -7.78 -12.34
N ALA A 181 9.07 -8.36 -12.32
CA ALA A 181 8.87 -9.81 -12.43
C ALA A 181 9.34 -10.33 -13.78
N ILE A 182 9.04 -9.62 -14.87
CA ILE A 182 9.52 -9.99 -16.22
C ILE A 182 11.06 -9.93 -16.29
N MET A 183 11.66 -8.87 -15.75
CA MET A 183 13.12 -8.68 -15.74
C MET A 183 13.85 -9.73 -14.89
N HIS A 184 13.20 -10.23 -13.84
CA HIS A 184 13.76 -11.17 -12.87
C HIS A 184 13.01 -12.49 -12.81
N ARG A 185 12.51 -12.97 -13.96
CA ARG A 185 11.68 -14.17 -14.05
C ARG A 185 12.34 -15.43 -13.48
N GLN A 186 13.66 -15.49 -13.51
CA GLN A 186 14.47 -16.59 -12.98
C GLN A 186 14.42 -16.71 -11.44
N ASP A 187 14.05 -15.65 -10.74
CA ASP A 187 13.96 -15.65 -9.27
C ASP A 187 12.70 -16.39 -8.77
N PHE A 188 11.74 -16.67 -9.66
CA PHE A 188 10.49 -17.35 -9.34
C PHE A 188 10.64 -18.87 -9.42
N SER A 189 10.28 -19.57 -8.34
CA SER A 189 10.47 -21.02 -8.19
C SER A 189 9.73 -21.85 -9.24
N HIS A 190 8.57 -21.39 -9.70
CA HIS A 190 7.74 -22.06 -10.70
C HIS A 190 7.39 -21.14 -11.89
N GLY A 191 8.17 -20.09 -12.10
CA GLY A 191 7.94 -19.08 -13.13
C GLY A 191 6.85 -18.05 -12.79
N LEU A 192 6.49 -17.25 -13.79
CA LEU A 192 5.62 -16.07 -13.62
C LEU A 192 4.14 -16.40 -13.46
N LEU A 193 3.69 -17.57 -13.89
CA LEU A 193 2.30 -18.00 -13.68
C LEU A 193 2.14 -18.57 -12.26
N ASN A 194 1.98 -17.68 -11.30
CA ASN A 194 1.78 -18.01 -9.89
C ASN A 194 0.70 -17.14 -9.27
N TRP A 195 0.23 -17.54 -8.08
CA TRP A 195 -0.88 -16.89 -7.39
C TRP A 195 -0.65 -15.39 -7.17
N TYR A 196 0.60 -14.98 -6.89
CA TYR A 196 0.94 -13.59 -6.61
C TYR A 196 0.81 -12.73 -7.86
N ILE A 197 1.43 -13.13 -8.98
CA ILE A 197 1.33 -12.40 -10.25
C ILE A 197 -0.12 -12.35 -10.74
N ILE A 198 -0.87 -13.47 -10.60
CA ILE A 198 -2.30 -13.49 -10.92
C ILE A 198 -3.06 -12.45 -10.08
N SER A 199 -2.82 -12.38 -8.77
CA SER A 199 -3.47 -11.39 -7.91
C SER A 199 -3.11 -9.95 -8.27
N VAL A 200 -1.85 -9.67 -8.61
CA VAL A 200 -1.40 -8.35 -9.08
C VAL A 200 -2.13 -7.94 -10.36
N VAL A 201 -2.25 -8.85 -11.33
CA VAL A 201 -2.98 -8.60 -12.59
C VAL A 201 -4.47 -8.37 -12.32
N LEU A 202 -5.10 -9.18 -11.47
CA LEU A 202 -6.52 -9.02 -11.12
C LEU A 202 -6.79 -7.68 -10.41
N VAL A 203 -5.89 -7.24 -9.53
CA VAL A 203 -5.97 -5.92 -8.90
C VAL A 203 -5.91 -4.82 -9.95
N LEU A 204 -4.95 -4.86 -10.87
CA LEU A 204 -4.83 -3.88 -11.94
C LEU A 204 -6.05 -3.85 -12.86
N LEU A 205 -6.60 -5.01 -13.22
CA LEU A 205 -7.82 -5.12 -14.02
C LEU A 205 -9.03 -4.54 -13.27
N GLY A 206 -9.18 -4.85 -11.99
CA GLY A 206 -10.24 -4.31 -11.14
C GLY A 206 -10.15 -2.79 -11.00
N MET A 207 -8.93 -2.25 -10.87
CA MET A 207 -8.67 -0.82 -10.84
C MET A 207 -9.03 -0.16 -12.18
N ALA A 208 -8.58 -0.74 -13.30
CA ALA A 208 -8.90 -0.22 -14.63
C ALA A 208 -10.41 -0.22 -14.90
N TRP A 209 -11.10 -1.29 -14.52
CA TRP A 209 -12.55 -1.39 -14.61
C TRP A 209 -13.25 -0.32 -13.77
N LEU A 210 -12.80 -0.11 -12.53
CA LEU A 210 -13.35 0.93 -11.66
C LEU A 210 -13.12 2.33 -12.27
N TYR A 211 -11.92 2.62 -12.79
CA TYR A 211 -11.64 3.88 -13.48
C TYR A 211 -12.55 4.09 -14.70
N TRP A 212 -12.79 3.04 -15.49
CA TRP A 212 -13.70 3.10 -16.64
C TRP A 212 -15.14 3.38 -16.22
N GLN A 213 -15.64 2.67 -15.18
CA GLN A 213 -16.98 2.85 -14.64
C GLN A 213 -17.20 4.29 -14.15
N MET A 214 -16.27 4.80 -13.32
CA MET A 214 -16.35 6.16 -12.77
C MET A 214 -16.11 7.24 -13.83
N GLY A 215 -15.33 6.94 -14.88
CA GLY A 215 -15.12 7.85 -16.01
C GLY A 215 -16.37 8.04 -16.87
N ASN A 216 -17.13 6.96 -17.11
CA ASN A 216 -18.35 7.01 -17.89
C ASN A 216 -19.51 7.71 -17.16
N GLY A 217 -19.61 7.54 -15.83
CA GLY A 217 -20.62 8.24 -15.03
C GLY A 217 -20.48 9.77 -15.09
N ARG A 218 -19.25 10.28 -15.27
CA ARG A 218 -18.99 11.73 -15.40
C ARG A 218 -19.48 12.32 -16.72
N ARG A 219 -19.44 11.53 -17.80
CA ARG A 219 -19.87 11.94 -19.14
C ARG A 219 -21.38 11.99 -19.32
N GLN A 220 -22.14 11.32 -18.45
CA GLN A 220 -23.61 11.30 -18.50
C GLN A 220 -24.26 12.47 -17.73
N GLN A 221 -23.49 13.21 -16.93
CA GLN A 221 -23.98 14.35 -16.13
C GLN A 221 -23.67 15.72 -16.76
N THR A 222 -22.90 15.75 -17.84
CA THR A 222 -22.59 16.93 -18.68
C THR A 222 -23.43 16.89 -19.95
#